data_AF-A0A2V9NG02-F1
#
_entry.id   AF-A0A2V9NG02-F1
#
_cell.length_a   1.000
_cell.length_b   1.000
_cell.length_c   1.000
_cell.angle_alpha   90.00
_cell.angle_beta   90.00
_cell.angle_gamma   90.00
#
_symmetry.space_group_name_H-M   'P 1'
#
loop_
_entity.id
_entity.type
_entity.pdbx_description
1 polymer ?
#
loop_
_entity_poly.entity_id
_entity_poly.type
_entity_poly.pdbx_seq_one_letter_code
_entity_poly.pdbx_strand_id
1 'polypeptide(L)'
;MDVPKLLAVSEGTSVALIAGTWYWVSRQGNVYANWRNKASFVALVLASVAVAVQFVLAIFTQFRSLDALDTASLQGGGNVVVAHLWLWSFFAAGLLSFAGLVLAILGKGSPRLPAGVWSCIVLGMFIINLVLAVNSFH
;
A
#
# COMPACT_ATOMS: atom_id res chain seq x y z
N MET A 1 13.60 8.56 -18.99
CA MET A 1 12.25 8.67 -18.39
C MET A 1 12.41 8.40 -16.91
N ASP A 2 12.09 9.35 -16.05
CA ASP A 2 12.36 9.24 -14.61
C ASP A 2 11.40 8.21 -13.97
N VAL A 3 11.87 6.97 -13.80
CA VAL A 3 11.19 5.87 -13.08
C VAL A 3 10.46 6.34 -11.80
N PRO A 4 11.05 7.17 -10.92
CA PRO A 4 10.37 7.63 -9.71
C PRO A 4 9.13 8.50 -9.97
N LYS A 5 9.13 9.33 -11.02
CA LYS A 5 7.95 10.14 -11.39
C LYS A 5 6.82 9.26 -11.92
N LEU A 6 7.17 8.22 -12.68
CA LEU A 6 6.20 7.28 -13.23
C LEU A 6 5.52 6.47 -12.12
N LEU A 7 6.29 6.07 -11.09
CA LEU A 7 5.76 5.40 -9.90
C LEU A 7 4.84 6.32 -9.09
N ALA A 8 5.25 7.56 -8.81
CA ALA A 8 4.40 8.52 -8.08
C ALA A 8 3.07 8.81 -8.81
N VAL A 9 3.08 8.93 -10.14
CA VAL A 9 1.86 9.08 -10.94
C VAL A 9 1.00 7.82 -10.88
N SER A 10 1.61 6.63 -10.92
CA SER A 10 0.88 5.36 -10.82
C SER A 10 0.21 5.16 -9.45
N GLU A 11 0.88 5.56 -8.37
CA GLU A 11 0.34 5.49 -7.02
C GLU A 11 -0.78 6.51 -6.82
N GLY A 12 -0.61 7.74 -7.32
CA GLY A 12 -1.68 8.76 -7.29
C GLY A 12 -2.92 8.35 -8.10
N THR A 13 -2.71 7.74 -9.25
CA THR A 13 -3.81 7.19 -10.07
C THR A 13 -4.54 6.05 -9.33
N SER A 14 -3.79 5.22 -8.60
CA SER A 14 -4.35 4.13 -7.79
C SER A 14 -5.24 4.64 -6.66
N VAL A 15 -4.86 5.74 -5.99
CA VAL A 15 -5.70 6.41 -4.98
C VAL A 15 -7.02 6.91 -5.59
N ALA A 16 -6.98 7.50 -6.79
CA ALA A 16 -8.20 7.97 -7.45
C ALA A 16 -9.13 6.80 -7.84
N LEU A 17 -8.56 5.72 -8.37
CA LEU A 17 -9.31 4.54 -8.80
C LEU A 17 -9.90 3.74 -7.62
N ILE A 18 -9.19 3.65 -6.49
CA ILE A 18 -9.73 2.97 -5.29
C ILE A 18 -10.90 3.77 -4.69
N ALA A 19 -10.87 5.11 -4.76
CA ALA A 19 -12.02 5.94 -4.38
C ALA A 19 -13.25 5.65 -5.26
N GLY A 20 -13.06 5.48 -6.57
CA GLY A 20 -14.12 5.03 -7.48
C GLY A 20 -14.67 3.64 -7.13
N THR A 21 -13.78 2.74 -6.68
CA THR A 21 -14.17 1.39 -6.21
C THR A 21 -15.04 1.47 -4.96
N TRP A 22 -14.71 2.37 -4.02
CA TRP A 22 -15.52 2.64 -2.83
C TRP A 22 -16.91 3.20 -3.16
N TYR A 23 -17.00 4.08 -4.15
CA TYR A 23 -18.28 4.60 -4.64
C TYR A 23 -19.18 3.49 -5.19
N TRP A 24 -18.61 2.52 -5.91
CA TRP A 24 -19.36 1.36 -6.40
C TRP A 24 -19.80 0.42 -5.27
N VAL A 25 -18.89 0.09 -4.33
CA VAL A 25 -19.17 -0.80 -3.19
C VAL A 25 -20.24 -0.21 -2.27
N SER A 26 -20.23 1.12 -2.03
CA SER A 26 -21.21 1.77 -1.16
C SER A 26 -22.64 1.68 -1.70
N ARG A 27 -22.82 1.65 -3.02
CA ARG A 27 -24.13 1.51 -3.67
C ARG A 27 -24.72 0.10 -3.60
N GLN A 28 -23.95 -0.91 -3.21
CA GLN A 28 -24.42 -2.31 -3.21
C GLN A 28 -25.13 -2.75 -1.93
N GLY A 29 -25.13 -1.93 -0.88
CA GLY A 29 -26.00 -2.11 0.30
C GLY A 29 -25.83 -3.40 1.13
N ASN A 30 -24.88 -4.28 0.80
CA ASN A 30 -24.85 -5.66 1.30
C ASN A 30 -23.65 -6.00 2.20
N VAL A 31 -23.09 -4.99 2.88
CA VAL A 31 -21.81 -5.08 3.59
C VAL A 31 -21.92 -5.79 4.94
N TYR A 32 -23.06 -5.72 5.63
CA TYR A 32 -23.16 -6.09 7.05
C TYR A 32 -23.89 -7.40 7.36
N ALA A 33 -24.42 -8.11 6.36
CA ALA A 33 -25.29 -9.27 6.58
C ALA A 33 -24.56 -10.54 7.05
N ASN A 34 -23.27 -10.74 6.73
CA ASN A 34 -22.54 -11.97 7.04
C ASN A 34 -21.06 -11.70 7.34
N TRP A 35 -20.43 -12.49 8.23
CA TRP A 35 -19.02 -12.36 8.60
C TRP A 35 -18.08 -12.45 7.38
N ARG A 36 -18.44 -13.25 6.37
CA ARG A 36 -17.68 -13.35 5.11
C ARG A 36 -17.76 -12.08 4.25
N ASN A 37 -18.89 -11.36 4.30
CA ASN A 37 -19.00 -10.06 3.62
C ASN A 37 -18.21 -8.99 4.38
N LYS A 38 -18.23 -9.04 5.72
CA LYS A 38 -17.38 -8.19 6.57
C LYS A 38 -15.89 -8.42 6.29
N ALA A 39 -15.46 -9.67 6.13
CA ALA A 39 -14.07 -10.00 5.77
C ALA A 39 -13.65 -9.39 4.41
N SER A 40 -14.50 -9.52 3.37
CA SER A 40 -14.25 -8.88 2.06
C SER A 40 -14.18 -7.36 2.15
N PHE A 41 -15.00 -6.75 3.01
CA PHE A 41 -14.99 -5.31 3.23
C PHE A 41 -13.73 -4.86 3.95
N VAL A 42 -13.33 -5.56 5.02
CA VAL A 42 -12.07 -5.31 5.72
C VAL A 42 -10.89 -5.48 4.78
N ALA A 43 -10.90 -6.49 3.91
CA ALA A 43 -9.88 -6.67 2.88
C ALA A 43 -9.71 -5.42 1.99
N LEU A 44 -10.82 -4.81 1.56
CA LEU A 44 -10.79 -3.58 0.78
C LEU A 44 -10.26 -2.39 1.60
N VAL A 45 -10.61 -2.30 2.89
CA VAL A 45 -10.06 -1.28 3.80
C VAL A 45 -8.56 -1.42 3.94
N LEU A 46 -8.05 -2.64 4.18
CA LEU A 46 -6.61 -2.89 4.32
C LEU A 46 -5.86 -2.52 3.04
N ALA A 47 -6.39 -2.91 1.88
CA ALA A 47 -5.82 -2.52 0.59
C ALA A 47 -5.82 -0.99 0.42
N SER A 48 -6.89 -0.31 0.83
CA SER A 48 -7.00 1.16 0.75
C SER A 48 -6.00 1.88 1.64
N VAL A 49 -5.83 1.41 2.87
CA VAL A 49 -4.81 1.95 3.79
C VAL A 49 -3.41 1.71 3.23
N ALA A 50 -3.16 0.52 2.66
CA ALA A 50 -1.87 0.21 2.05
C ALA A 50 -1.54 1.10 0.84
N VAL A 51 -2.50 1.36 -0.07
CA VAL A 51 -2.33 2.35 -1.16
C VAL A 51 -2.01 3.73 -0.60
N ALA A 52 -2.78 4.20 0.40
CA ALA A 52 -2.60 5.53 0.97
C ALA A 52 -1.22 5.69 1.62
N VAL A 53 -0.76 4.67 2.36
CA VAL A 53 0.57 4.66 2.96
C VAL A 53 1.65 4.69 1.87
N GLN A 54 1.55 3.88 0.82
CA GLN A 54 2.51 3.92 -0.30
C GLN A 54 2.57 5.30 -0.95
N PHE A 55 1.40 5.86 -1.29
CA PHE A 55 1.31 7.18 -1.92
C PHE A 55 1.92 8.30 -1.07
N VAL A 56 1.64 8.30 0.23
CA VAL A 56 2.26 9.24 1.19
C VAL A 56 3.77 9.04 1.19
N LEU A 57 4.26 7.80 1.27
CA LEU A 57 5.71 7.54 1.23
C LEU A 57 6.33 8.05 -0.08
N ALA A 58 5.71 7.83 -1.23
CA ALA A 58 6.22 8.30 -2.52
C ALA A 58 6.27 9.84 -2.62
N ILE A 59 5.27 10.55 -2.07
CA ILE A 59 5.27 12.02 -2.05
C ILE A 59 6.35 12.56 -1.12
N PHE A 60 6.38 12.08 0.12
CA PHE A 60 7.20 12.70 1.18
C PHE A 60 8.66 12.33 1.11
N THR A 61 9.02 11.22 0.45
CA THR A 61 10.39 10.70 0.56
C THR A 61 11.13 10.49 -0.75
N GLN A 62 10.55 10.83 -1.92
CA GLN A 62 11.16 10.66 -3.25
C GLN A 62 12.22 9.56 -3.27
N PHE A 63 11.81 8.30 -3.07
CA PHE A 63 12.70 7.13 -2.99
C PHE A 63 13.96 7.36 -2.15
N ARG A 64 13.82 7.39 -0.81
CA ARG A 64 15.00 7.22 0.04
C ARG A 64 15.55 5.81 -0.15
N SER A 65 16.74 5.71 -0.75
CA SER A 65 17.52 4.48 -0.78
C SER A 65 17.70 3.96 0.63
N LEU A 66 17.79 2.64 0.81
CA LEU A 66 18.18 2.11 2.13
C LEU A 66 19.57 2.60 2.55
N ASP A 67 20.45 2.93 1.59
CA ASP A 67 21.73 3.61 1.83
C ASP A 67 21.56 5.00 2.48
N ALA A 68 20.54 5.76 2.07
CA ALA A 68 20.18 7.03 2.71
C ALA A 68 19.58 6.85 4.12
N LEU A 69 19.02 5.67 4.44
CA LEU A 69 18.62 5.31 5.80
C LEU A 69 19.82 4.88 6.66
N ASP A 70 20.78 4.15 6.07
CA ASP A 70 21.97 3.67 6.77
C ASP A 70 22.89 4.84 7.16
N THR A 71 23.14 5.76 6.22
CA THR A 71 23.85 7.02 6.48
C THR A 71 23.14 7.91 7.50
N ALA A 72 21.80 7.97 7.48
CA ALA A 72 21.03 8.69 8.50
C ALA A 72 21.13 8.04 9.89
N SER A 73 21.25 6.71 9.95
CA SER A 73 21.45 5.95 11.20
C SER A 73 22.80 6.26 11.84
N LEU A 74 23.84 6.44 11.02
CA LEU A 74 25.20 6.75 11.44
C LEU A 74 25.39 8.21 11.90
N GLN A 75 24.65 9.15 11.31
CA GLN A 75 24.79 10.58 11.62
C GLN A 75 24.06 11.02 12.91
N GLY A 76 23.11 10.22 13.41
CA GLY A 76 22.34 10.52 14.63
C GLY A 76 21.38 11.72 14.51
N GLY A 77 20.42 11.82 15.43
CA GLY A 77 19.46 12.93 15.50
C GLY A 77 18.08 12.64 14.88
N GLY A 78 17.28 13.69 14.61
CA GLY A 78 15.88 13.58 14.16
C GLY A 78 15.68 12.81 12.85
N ASN A 79 16.71 12.72 12.00
CA ASN A 79 16.69 11.95 10.76
C ASN A 79 16.54 10.44 10.98
N VAL A 80 17.02 9.91 12.12
CA VAL A 80 16.91 8.49 12.47
C VAL A 80 15.46 8.10 12.75
N VAL A 81 14.71 8.97 13.44
CA VAL A 81 13.29 8.74 13.76
C VAL A 81 12.45 8.72 12.48
N VAL A 82 12.72 9.65 11.56
CA VAL A 82 12.06 9.69 10.24
C VAL A 82 12.38 8.43 9.42
N ALA A 83 13.62 7.96 9.45
CA ALA A 83 14.04 6.72 8.78
C ALA A 83 13.30 5.49 9.34
N HIS A 84 13.18 5.37 10.66
CA HIS A 84 12.42 4.29 11.29
C HIS A 84 10.93 4.36 10.94
N LEU A 85 10.32 5.54 11.06
CA LEU A 85 8.90 5.72 10.69
C LEU A 85 8.64 5.33 9.23
N TRP A 86 9.56 5.68 8.33
CA TRP A 86 9.49 5.29 6.92
C TRP A 86 9.54 3.76 6.76
N LEU A 87 10.53 3.11 7.37
CA LEU A 87 10.71 1.66 7.26
C LEU A 87 9.50 0.89 7.83
N TRP A 88 8.98 1.32 8.98
CA TRP A 88 7.82 0.71 9.61
C TRP A 88 6.56 0.87 8.76
N SER A 89 6.36 2.07 8.20
CA SER A 89 5.24 2.36 7.29
C SER A 89 5.35 1.53 6.01
N PHE A 90 6.56 1.36 5.48
CA PHE A 90 6.82 0.55 4.30
C PHE A 90 6.48 -0.92 4.53
N PHE A 91 6.96 -1.51 5.63
CA PHE A 91 6.60 -2.89 6.00
C PHE A 91 5.11 -3.05 6.30
N ALA A 92 4.50 -2.06 6.96
CA ALA A 92 3.06 -2.07 7.23
C ALA A 92 2.25 -2.10 5.92
N ALA A 93 2.64 -1.34 4.89
CA ALA A 93 1.97 -1.39 3.59
C ALA A 93 2.04 -2.77 2.93
N GLY A 94 3.20 -3.44 3.00
CA GLY A 94 3.36 -4.83 2.53
C GLY A 94 2.50 -5.82 3.32
N LEU A 95 2.49 -5.72 4.66
CA LEU A 95 1.70 -6.62 5.50
C LEU A 95 0.19 -6.41 5.31
N LEU A 96 -0.27 -5.16 5.19
CA LEU A 96 -1.68 -4.81 4.99
C LEU A 96 -2.20 -5.31 3.64
N SER A 97 -1.41 -5.18 2.58
CA SER A 97 -1.77 -5.71 1.26
C SER A 97 -1.84 -7.23 1.25
N PHE A 98 -0.89 -7.92 1.90
CA PHE A 98 -0.94 -9.37 2.05
C PHE A 98 -2.14 -9.83 2.89
N ALA A 99 -2.38 -9.19 4.03
CA ALA A 99 -3.54 -9.50 4.89
C ALA A 99 -4.87 -9.24 4.16
N GLY A 100 -4.94 -8.16 3.37
CA GLY A 100 -6.06 -7.86 2.48
C GLY A 100 -6.30 -8.99 1.48
N LEU A 101 -5.25 -9.53 0.87
CA LEU A 101 -5.35 -10.66 -0.06
C LEU A 101 -5.91 -11.91 0.63
N VAL A 102 -5.39 -12.28 1.80
CA VAL A 102 -5.86 -13.44 2.57
C VAL A 102 -7.33 -13.29 2.93
N LEU A 103 -7.73 -12.10 3.42
CA LEU A 103 -9.12 -11.83 3.77
C LEU A 103 -10.04 -11.81 2.55
N ALA A 104 -9.57 -11.36 1.37
CA ALA A 104 -10.33 -11.43 0.13
C ALA A 104 -10.54 -12.89 -0.32
N ILE A 105 -9.58 -13.78 -0.12
CA ILE A 105 -9.73 -15.21 -0.44
C ILE A 105 -10.80 -15.86 0.46
N LEU A 106 -10.78 -15.55 1.75
CA LEU A 106 -11.73 -16.08 2.75
C LEU A 106 -13.14 -15.47 2.61
N GLY A 107 -13.19 -14.22 2.16
CA GLY A 107 -14.39 -13.42 2.03
C GLY A 107 -15.40 -13.96 1.00
N LYS A 108 -16.60 -13.38 1.04
CA LYS A 108 -17.67 -13.61 0.06
C LYS A 108 -18.33 -12.28 -0.30
N GLY A 109 -19.13 -12.29 -1.37
CA GLY A 109 -19.88 -11.14 -1.83
C GLY A 109 -19.13 -10.29 -2.85
N SER A 110 -19.79 -9.22 -3.28
CA SER A 110 -19.27 -8.30 -4.29
C SER A 110 -17.98 -7.55 -3.93
N PRO A 111 -17.63 -7.22 -2.66
CA PRO A 111 -16.38 -6.54 -2.36
C PRO A 111 -15.16 -7.47 -2.49
N ARG A 112 -15.35 -8.78 -2.63
CA ARG A 112 -14.27 -9.76 -2.71
C ARG A 112 -13.33 -9.53 -3.89
N LEU A 113 -13.90 -9.41 -5.09
CA LEU A 113 -13.13 -9.22 -6.32
C LEU A 113 -12.33 -7.92 -6.30
N PRO A 114 -12.93 -6.75 -6.01
CA PRO A 114 -12.14 -5.52 -5.92
C PRO A 114 -11.11 -5.57 -4.80
N ALA A 115 -11.42 -6.14 -3.63
CA ALA A 115 -10.45 -6.28 -2.55
C ALA A 115 -9.25 -7.13 -2.95
N GLY A 116 -9.46 -8.25 -3.64
CA GLY A 116 -8.40 -9.11 -4.14
C GLY A 116 -7.54 -8.42 -5.20
N VAL A 117 -8.17 -7.77 -6.19
CA VAL A 117 -7.48 -7.04 -7.25
C VAL A 117 -6.62 -5.91 -6.66
N TRP A 118 -7.19 -5.09 -5.77
CA TRP A 118 -6.44 -4.00 -5.13
C TRP A 118 -5.30 -4.52 -4.26
N SER A 119 -5.52 -5.58 -3.49
CA SER A 119 -4.45 -6.20 -2.69
C SER A 119 -3.29 -6.69 -3.58
N CYS A 120 -3.59 -7.29 -4.73
CA CYS A 120 -2.56 -7.70 -5.70
C CYS A 120 -1.81 -6.51 -6.31
N ILE A 121 -2.52 -5.45 -6.71
CA ILE A 121 -1.91 -4.25 -7.30
C ILE A 121 -0.94 -3.61 -6.30
N VAL A 122 -1.40 -3.41 -5.06
CA VAL A 122 -0.61 -2.78 -3.99
C VAL A 122 0.59 -3.64 -3.59
N LEU A 123 0.42 -4.96 -3.56
CA LEU A 123 1.51 -5.88 -3.29
C LEU A 123 2.53 -5.87 -4.44
N GLY A 124 2.09 -5.78 -5.69
CA GLY A 124 2.97 -5.62 -6.84
C GLY A 124 3.77 -4.33 -6.79
N MET A 125 3.11 -3.20 -6.47
CA MET A 125 3.77 -1.90 -6.26
C MET A 125 4.76 -1.94 -5.10
N PHE A 126 4.39 -2.59 -3.98
CA PHE A 126 5.29 -2.83 -2.85
C PHE A 126 6.55 -3.58 -3.27
N ILE A 127 6.42 -4.67 -4.04
CA ILE A 127 7.56 -5.48 -4.50
C ILE A 127 8.48 -4.66 -5.40
N ILE A 128 7.91 -3.88 -6.34
CA ILE A 128 8.71 -3.00 -7.20
C ILE A 128 9.47 -1.97 -6.36
N ASN A 129 8.78 -1.30 -5.42
CA ASN A 129 9.40 -0.32 -4.53
C ASN A 129 10.49 -0.96 -3.64
N LEU A 130 10.27 -2.19 -3.16
CA LEU A 130 11.26 -2.95 -2.38
C LEU A 130 12.50 -3.26 -3.22
N VAL A 131 12.32 -3.76 -4.43
CA VAL A 131 13.44 -4.08 -5.35
C VAL A 131 14.24 -2.83 -5.67
N LEU A 132 13.57 -1.70 -5.94
CA LEU A 132 14.25 -0.42 -6.19
C LEU A 132 14.99 0.09 -4.96
N ALA A 133 14.38 -0.03 -3.77
CA ALA A 133 15.03 0.36 -2.53
C ALA A 133 16.25 -0.51 -2.21
N VAL A 134 16.19 -1.83 -2.47
CA VAL A 134 17.33 -2.75 -2.26
C VAL A 134 18.43 -2.54 -3.28
N ASN A 135 18.10 -2.41 -4.57
CA ASN A 135 19.09 -2.22 -5.63
C ASN A 135 19.83 -0.88 -5.57
N SER A 136 19.37 0.06 -4.74
CA SER A 136 20.11 1.29 -4.46
C SER A 136 21.33 1.14 -3.54
N PHE A 137 21.62 -0.08 -3.04
CA PHE A 137 22.82 -0.42 -2.27
C PHE A 137 24.05 -0.77 -3.12
N HIS A 138 23.90 -0.93 -4.44
CA HIS A 138 24.98 -1.29 -5.38
C HIS A 138 25.30 -0.13 -6.31
#